data_AF-A0A8I0LGX9-F1
#
_entry.id   AF-A0A8I0LGX9-F1
#
_cell.length_a   1.000
_cell.length_b   1.000
_cell.length_c   1.000
_cell.angle_alpha   90.00
_cell.angle_beta   90.00
_cell.angle_gamma   90.00
#
_symmetry.space_group_name_H-M   'P 1'
#
loop_
_entity.id
_entity.type
_entity.pdbx_description
1 polymer ?
#
loop_
_entity_poly.entity_id
_entity_poly.type
_entity_poly.pdbx_seq_one_letter_code
_entity_poly.pdbx_strand_id
1 'polypeptide(L)'
;MTTYKERVGKICKGLFRPGMKITWRYEESFFLSTRTAYLTVFFYDNKATVRLSLPVAEAPDQLVEAHIRHHLTKAIAGFYLNPKESTQ
;
A
#
# COMPACT_ATOMS: atom_id res chain seq x y z
N MET A 1 -3.23 -22.82 5.13
CA MET A 1 -2.10 -22.10 4.53
C MET A 1 -2.57 -20.67 4.26
N THR A 2 -2.06 -19.66 4.98
CA THR A 2 -2.53 -18.27 4.80
C THR A 2 -1.91 -17.68 3.53
N THR A 3 -2.73 -17.15 2.64
CA THR A 3 -2.26 -16.55 1.38
C THR A 3 -1.57 -15.21 1.62
N TYR A 4 -0.68 -14.81 0.71
CA TYR A 4 0.03 -13.53 0.81
C TYR A 4 -0.95 -12.33 0.83
N LYS A 5 -2.03 -12.43 0.05
CA LYS A 5 -3.15 -11.47 0.07
C LYS A 5 -3.77 -11.32 1.46
N GLU A 6 -3.99 -12.41 2.18
CA GLU A 6 -4.54 -12.37 3.55
C GLU A 6 -3.57 -11.75 4.55
N ARG A 7 -2.26 -12.03 4.42
CA ARG A 7 -1.20 -11.41 5.24
C ARG A 7 -1.19 -9.89 5.05
N VAL A 8 -1.11 -9.44 3.79
CA VAL A 8 -1.18 -8.00 3.44
C VAL A 8 -2.47 -7.36 3.93
N GLY A 9 -3.61 -8.06 3.80
CA GLY A 9 -4.89 -7.58 4.30
C GLY A 9 -4.92 -7.38 5.82
N LYS A 10 -4.30 -8.28 6.60
CA LYS A 10 -4.15 -8.11 8.05
C LYS A 10 -3.27 -6.92 8.40
N ILE A 11 -2.14 -6.76 7.72
CA ILE A 11 -1.23 -5.61 7.89
C ILE A 11 -1.97 -4.30 7.62
N CYS A 12 -2.70 -4.21 6.50
CA CYS A 12 -3.48 -3.02 6.13
C CYS A 12 -4.55 -2.70 7.17
N LYS A 13 -5.27 -3.70 7.69
CA LYS A 13 -6.26 -3.50 8.76
C LYS A 13 -5.65 -2.99 10.07
N GLY A 14 -4.44 -3.43 10.41
CA GLY A 14 -3.73 -2.95 11.61
C GLY A 14 -3.14 -1.55 11.44
N LEU A 15 -2.63 -1.24 10.24
CA LEU A 15 -2.05 0.06 9.92
C LEU A 15 -3.11 1.16 9.75
N PHE A 16 -4.22 0.86 9.06
CA PHE A 16 -5.26 1.84 8.75
C PHE A 16 -6.28 1.86 9.88
N ARG A 17 -6.03 2.76 10.84
CA ARG A 17 -6.92 2.95 11.98
C ARG A 17 -8.34 3.30 11.53
N PRO A 18 -9.37 2.83 12.25
CA PRO A 18 -10.73 3.29 12.05
C PRO A 18 -10.80 4.81 12.21
N GLY A 19 -11.30 5.51 11.18
CA GLY A 19 -11.39 6.97 11.13
C GLY A 19 -10.66 7.60 9.94
N MET A 20 -9.69 6.91 9.32
CA MET A 20 -9.11 7.36 8.06
C MET A 20 -10.01 6.94 6.89
N LYS A 21 -10.39 7.86 6.00
CA LYS A 21 -11.07 7.49 4.75
C LYS A 21 -10.06 6.96 3.75
N ILE A 22 -9.61 5.73 3.99
CA ILE A 22 -8.66 5.01 3.15
C ILE A 22 -9.32 3.72 2.68
N THR A 23 -9.18 3.39 1.40
CA THR A 23 -9.40 2.03 0.90
C THR A 23 -8.14 1.50 0.23
N TRP A 24 -8.04 0.19 0.06
CA TRP A 24 -6.89 -0.44 -0.56
C TRP A 24 -7.31 -1.59 -1.46
N ARG A 25 -6.51 -1.86 -2.48
CA ARG A 25 -6.65 -2.96 -3.41
C ARG A 25 -5.33 -3.69 -3.54
N TYR A 26 -5.38 -4.99 -3.35
CA TYR A 26 -4.25 -5.88 -3.59
C TYR A 26 -4.41 -6.52 -4.97
N GLU A 27 -3.35 -6.45 -5.78
CA GLU A 27 -3.30 -6.99 -7.14
C GLU A 27 -2.03 -7.82 -7.31
N GLU A 28 -2.14 -8.94 -8.02
CA GLU A 28 -0.98 -9.76 -8.38
C GLU A 28 -0.88 -9.82 -9.89
N SER A 29 0.34 -9.66 -10.38
CA SER A 29 0.65 -9.82 -11.80
C SER A 29 1.71 -10.89 -11.96
N PHE A 30 1.56 -11.69 -13.00
CA PHE A 30 2.54 -12.70 -13.40
C PHE A 30 3.10 -12.26 -14.74
N PHE A 31 4.38 -11.86 -14.75
CA PHE A 31 5.08 -11.48 -15.98
C PHE A 31 6.34 -12.34 -16.10
N LEU A 32 6.49 -13.06 -17.21
CA LEU A 32 7.66 -13.91 -17.50
C LEU A 32 8.09 -14.79 -16.30
N SER A 33 7.15 -15.55 -15.73
CA SER A 33 7.36 -16.42 -14.54
C SER A 33 7.73 -15.70 -13.24
N THR A 34 7.73 -14.36 -13.21
CA THR A 34 7.95 -13.56 -12.02
C THR A 34 6.61 -13.11 -11.45
N ARG A 35 6.34 -13.46 -10.19
CA ARG A 35 5.16 -13.00 -9.47
C ARG A 35 5.46 -11.64 -8.84
N THR A 36 4.70 -10.63 -9.22
CA THR A 36 4.79 -9.29 -8.63
C THR A 36 3.49 -8.97 -7.92
N ALA A 37 3.60 -8.51 -6.67
CA ALA A 37 2.46 -8.07 -5.88
C ALA A 37 2.42 -6.54 -5.83
N TYR A 38 1.24 -5.98 -6.00
CA TYR A 38 0.99 -4.55 -5.92
C TYR A 38 -0.08 -4.26 -4.86
N LEU A 39 0.12 -3.20 -4.11
CA LEU A 39 -0.86 -2.65 -3.19
C LEU A 39 -1.18 -1.21 -3.61
N THR A 40 -2.40 -0.99 -4.04
CA THR A 40 -2.91 0.34 -4.36
C THR A 40 -3.72 0.85 -3.18
N VAL A 41 -3.34 1.99 -2.61
CA VAL A 41 -4.00 2.64 -1.48
C VAL A 41 -4.61 3.95 -1.95
N PHE A 42 -5.90 4.12 -1.68
CA PHE A 42 -6.70 5.28 -2.06
C PHE A 42 -7.04 6.09 -0.82
N PHE A 43 -6.67 7.37 -0.82
CA PHE A 43 -6.93 8.34 0.23
C PHE A 43 -8.05 9.27 -0.23
N TYR A 44 -9.25 9.10 0.30
CA TYR A 44 -10.42 9.87 -0.15
C TYR A 44 -10.34 11.34 0.24
N ASP A 45 -9.87 11.66 1.45
CA ASP A 45 -9.82 13.04 1.92
C ASP A 45 -8.86 13.92 1.10
N ASN A 46 -7.81 13.32 0.54
CA ASN A 46 -6.81 14.03 -0.29
C ASN A 46 -6.96 13.74 -1.79
N LYS A 47 -7.97 12.97 -2.20
CA LYS A 47 -8.14 12.45 -3.58
C LYS A 47 -6.86 11.83 -4.16
N ALA A 48 -6.06 11.22 -3.30
CA ALA A 48 -4.74 10.72 -3.65
C ALA A 48 -4.75 9.20 -3.82
N THR A 49 -3.99 8.70 -4.78
CA THR A 49 -3.78 7.26 -4.99
C THR A 49 -2.30 6.95 -4.95
N VAL A 50 -1.92 5.94 -4.17
CA VAL A 50 -0.54 5.49 -4.03
C VAL A 50 -0.47 4.03 -4.40
N ARG A 51 0.36 3.70 -5.40
CA ARG A 51 0.61 2.32 -5.79
C ARG A 51 1.98 1.88 -5.30
N LEU A 52 2.01 0.76 -4.58
CA LEU A 52 3.19 0.19 -3.95
C LEU A 52 3.51 -1.15 -4.60
N SER A 53 4.78 -1.35 -4.94
CA SER A 53 5.29 -2.67 -5.33
C SER A 53 5.68 -3.40 -4.06
N LEU A 54 4.94 -4.44 -3.70
CA LEU A 54 5.24 -5.22 -2.51
C LEU A 54 6.39 -6.19 -2.81
N PRO A 55 7.26 -6.46 -1.82
CA PRO A 55 8.24 -7.53 -1.95
C PRO A 55 7.51 -8.86 -2.20
N VAL A 56 8.16 -9.76 -2.93
CA VAL A 56 7.57 -11.04 -3.36
C VAL A 56 7.24 -11.90 -2.14
N ALA A 57 6.34 -12.88 -2.30
CA ALA A 57 5.65 -13.65 -1.26
C ALA A 57 6.50 -14.29 -0.13
N GLU A 58 7.82 -14.36 -0.30
CA GLU A 58 8.76 -14.91 0.67
C GLU A 58 9.26 -13.90 1.73
N ALA A 59 8.94 -12.61 1.58
CA ALA A 59 9.36 -11.61 2.57
C ALA A 59 8.62 -11.79 3.92
N PRO A 60 9.32 -11.64 5.06
CA PRO A 60 8.71 -11.66 6.39
C PRO A 60 7.73 -10.49 6.57
N ASP A 61 6.67 -10.71 7.35
CA ASP A 61 5.59 -9.72 7.57
C ASP A 61 6.10 -8.36 8.04
N GLN A 62 7.13 -8.35 8.90
CA GLN A 62 7.74 -7.11 9.40
C GLN A 62 8.34 -6.26 8.28
N LEU A 63 8.98 -6.88 7.27
CA LEU A 63 9.54 -6.15 6.13
C LEU A 63 8.42 -5.63 5.22
N VAL A 64 7.38 -6.43 5.00
CA VAL A 64 6.20 -6.01 4.22
C VAL A 64 5.52 -4.82 4.89
N GLU A 65 5.30 -4.90 6.21
CA GLU A 65 4.70 -3.81 6.99
C GLU A 65 5.58 -2.56 6.98
N ALA A 66 6.88 -2.70 7.25
CA ALA A 66 7.81 -1.57 7.25
C ALA A 66 7.86 -0.89 5.88
N HIS A 67 7.83 -1.68 4.79
CA HIS A 67 7.79 -1.17 3.42
C HIS A 67 6.49 -0.39 3.15
N ILE A 68 5.33 -0.98 3.45
CA ILE A 68 4.02 -0.31 3.30
C ILE A 68 4.01 0.99 4.11
N ARG A 69 4.41 0.93 5.39
CA ARG A 69 4.42 2.08 6.29
C ARG A 69 5.35 3.18 5.79
N HIS A 70 6.57 2.85 5.37
CA HIS A 70 7.54 3.82 4.86
C HIS A 70 6.99 4.57 3.65
N HIS A 71 6.48 3.84 2.66
CA HIS A 71 5.98 4.45 1.44
C HIS A 71 4.70 5.26 1.67
N LEU A 72 3.79 4.80 2.53
CA LEU A 72 2.58 5.56 2.85
C LEU A 72 2.90 6.82 3.64
N THR A 73 3.79 6.77 4.63
CA THR A 73 4.24 7.97 5.35
C THR A 73 4.85 8.98 4.38
N LYS A 74 5.69 8.53 3.44
CA LYS A 74 6.29 9.41 2.43
C LYS A 74 5.24 10.00 1.49
N ALA A 75 4.29 9.19 1.02
CA ALA A 75 3.24 9.67 0.13
C ALA A 75 2.33 10.67 0.83
N ILE A 76 1.86 10.36 2.05
CA ILE A 76 1.09 11.26 2.91
C ILE A 76 1.87 12.55 3.17
N ALA A 77 3.13 12.47 3.60
CA ALA A 77 3.96 13.66 3.82
C ALA A 77 4.08 14.50 2.54
N GLY A 78 4.25 13.87 1.37
CA GLY A 78 4.21 14.56 0.08
C GLY A 78 2.90 15.31 -0.17
N PHE A 79 1.75 14.70 0.11
CA PHE A 79 0.43 15.34 -0.04
C PHE A 79 0.19 16.48 0.97
N TYR A 80 0.65 16.33 2.22
CA TYR A 80 0.44 17.35 3.26
C TYR A 80 1.47 18.49 3.21
N LEU A 81 2.67 18.26 2.67
CA LEU A 81 3.72 19.28 2.54
C LEU A 81 3.67 20.00 1.18
N ASN A 82 3.08 19.40 0.14
CA ASN A 82 2.89 20.02 -1.18
C ASN A 82 1.42 19.96 -1.63
N PRO A 83 0.52 20.80 -1.07
CA PRO A 83 -0.87 20.88 -1.53
C PRO A 83 -1.03 21.44 -2.97
N LYS A 84 0.07 21.75 -3.69
CA LYS A 84 0.05 22.42 -5.00
C LYS A 84 0.35 21.54 -6.23
N GLU A 85 0.64 20.25 -6.06
CA GLU A 85 0.94 19.36 -7.21
C GLU A 85 -0.10 18.26 -7.42
N SER A 86 -1.34 18.49 -6.98
CA SER A 86 -2.48 17.60 -7.27
C SER A 86 -3.39 18.22 -8.33
N THR A 87 -2.81 18.58 -9.48
CA THR A 87 -3.57 18.80 -10.73
C THR A 87 -2.62 18.72 -11.91
N GLN A 88 -2.74 17.65 -12.71
CA GLN A 88 -2.75 17.69 -14.17
C GLN A 88 -3.17 16.33 -14.73
#